data_AF-S4W670-F1
#
_entry.id   AF-S4W670-F1
#
_cell.length_a   1.000
_cell.length_b   1.000
_cell.length_c   1.000
_cell.angle_alpha   90.00
_cell.angle_beta   90.00
_cell.angle_gamma   90.00
#
_symmetry.space_group_name_H-M   'P 1'
#
loop_
_entity.id
_entity.type
_entity.pdbx_description
1 polymer ?
#
loop_
_entity_poly.entity_id
_entity_poly.type
_entity_poly.pdbx_seq_one_letter_code
_entity_poly.pdbx_strand_id
1 'polypeptide(L)'
;MAYGRKSLLQIQATEIHYQLPKVLVGTTYYQKLCAEAKFLYMLINDRLKLSLQTAKDTGNFVDKHGDVYVIYPNNELSQDTGYGKDKIIKLKKELIKYNLLDEERQGMKQPNRLYPKNVISDPNLLKMSFEDAPNPWEIYEVGNTEFKNSEIPTSRSRKCRTK
;
A
#
# COMPACT_ATOMS: atom_id res chain seq x y z
N MET A 1 -36.23 -9.74 -27.87
CA MET A 1 -35.39 -8.77 -27.12
C MET A 1 -34.59 -9.56 -26.11
N ALA A 2 -33.25 -9.44 -26.09
CA ALA A 2 -32.42 -10.14 -25.11
C ALA A 2 -32.45 -9.36 -23.79
N TYR A 3 -33.34 -9.74 -22.88
CA TYR A 3 -33.45 -9.14 -21.55
C TYR A 3 -32.12 -9.28 -20.78
N GLY A 4 -31.73 -8.22 -20.05
CA GLY A 4 -30.55 -8.24 -19.15
C GLY A 4 -29.22 -7.76 -19.74
N ARG A 5 -29.12 -7.39 -21.03
CA ARG A 5 -27.91 -6.77 -21.58
C ARG A 5 -27.89 -5.26 -21.30
N LYS A 6 -26.76 -4.73 -20.82
CA LYS A 6 -26.58 -3.28 -20.67
C LYS A 6 -26.62 -2.61 -22.05
N SER A 7 -27.40 -1.54 -22.17
CA SER A 7 -27.41 -0.69 -23.38
C SER A 7 -26.15 0.18 -23.45
N LEU A 8 -25.78 0.64 -24.65
CA LEU A 8 -24.61 1.51 -24.85
C LEU A 8 -24.69 2.79 -23.99
N LEU A 9 -25.89 3.38 -23.86
CA LEU A 9 -26.14 4.55 -23.01
C LEU A 9 -25.94 4.25 -21.52
N GLN A 10 -26.34 3.06 -21.05
CA GLN A 10 -26.10 2.65 -19.66
C GLN A 10 -24.61 2.42 -19.38
N ILE A 11 -23.85 1.93 -20.37
CA ILE A 11 -22.40 1.75 -20.26
C ILE A 11 -21.66 3.10 -20.24
N GLN A 12 -22.19 4.10 -20.97
CA GLN A 12 -21.60 5.44 -21.05
C GLN A 12 -22.00 6.36 -19.89
N ALA A 13 -23.12 6.08 -19.22
CA ALA A 13 -23.47 6.74 -17.96
C ALA A 13 -22.35 6.49 -16.94
N THR A 14 -21.96 7.52 -16.18
CA THR A 14 -20.83 7.46 -15.23
C THR A 14 -21.12 6.49 -14.08
N GLU A 15 -20.83 5.21 -14.30
CA GLU A 15 -20.88 4.20 -13.25
C GLU A 15 -19.72 4.47 -12.27
N ILE A 16 -20.07 4.71 -11.00
CA ILE A 16 -19.09 4.77 -9.91
C ILE A 16 -18.55 3.35 -9.74
N HIS A 17 -17.25 3.19 -9.98
CA HIS A 17 -16.59 1.90 -9.96
C HIS A 17 -15.36 1.96 -9.05
N TYR A 18 -15.10 0.83 -8.42
CA TYR A 18 -13.85 0.62 -7.74
C TYR A 18 -12.73 0.31 -8.76
N GLN A 19 -11.52 0.79 -8.49
CA GLN A 19 -10.39 0.69 -9.40
C GLN A 19 -9.33 -0.27 -8.87
N LEU A 20 -9.03 -1.32 -9.66
CA LEU A 20 -7.97 -2.28 -9.36
C LEU A 20 -6.81 -2.10 -10.36
N PRO A 21 -5.57 -1.87 -9.91
CA PRO A 21 -4.42 -1.84 -10.79
C PRO A 21 -4.24 -3.18 -11.51
N LYS A 22 -4.14 -3.13 -12.85
CA LYS A 22 -4.00 -4.32 -13.71
C LYS A 22 -2.79 -5.18 -13.34
N VAL A 23 -1.72 -4.55 -12.84
CA VAL A 23 -0.50 -5.25 -12.41
C VAL A 23 -0.75 -6.24 -11.28
N LEU A 24 -1.76 -6.02 -10.42
CA LEU A 24 -2.09 -6.96 -9.34
C LEU A 24 -2.70 -8.25 -9.86
N VAL A 25 -3.22 -8.27 -11.09
CA VAL A 25 -3.87 -9.45 -11.68
C VAL A 25 -2.95 -10.14 -12.69
N GLY A 26 -2.29 -9.36 -13.56
CA GLY A 26 -1.60 -9.88 -14.75
C GLY A 26 -0.11 -10.17 -14.59
N THR A 27 0.43 -10.20 -13.38
CA THR A 27 1.89 -10.31 -13.14
C THR A 27 2.22 -11.51 -12.26
N THR A 28 3.43 -12.07 -12.43
CA THR A 28 3.90 -13.21 -11.63
C THR A 28 4.17 -12.79 -10.19
N TYR A 29 4.63 -11.55 -9.98
CA TYR A 29 4.94 -11.01 -8.66
C TYR A 29 3.71 -11.05 -7.73
N TYR A 30 2.53 -10.62 -8.22
CA TYR A 30 1.29 -10.62 -7.44
C TYR A 30 0.42 -11.85 -7.67
N GLN A 31 0.94 -12.91 -8.31
CA GLN A 31 0.15 -14.09 -8.67
C GLN A 31 -0.38 -14.83 -7.44
N LYS A 32 0.44 -14.95 -6.39
CA LYS A 32 0.10 -15.63 -5.13
C LYS A 32 -0.69 -14.77 -4.15
N LEU A 33 -0.86 -13.47 -4.42
CA LEU A 33 -1.71 -12.59 -3.62
C LEU A 33 -3.18 -12.97 -3.84
N CYS A 34 -3.92 -13.25 -2.77
CA CYS A 34 -5.30 -13.71 -2.90
C CYS A 34 -6.21 -12.63 -3.49
N ALA A 35 -7.29 -13.07 -4.14
CA ALA A 35 -8.25 -12.17 -4.78
C ALA A 35 -8.95 -11.26 -3.76
N GLU A 36 -9.26 -11.77 -2.56
CA GLU A 36 -9.87 -10.95 -1.51
C GLU A 36 -8.94 -9.86 -0.97
N ALA A 37 -7.62 -10.10 -0.96
CA ALA A 37 -6.66 -9.07 -0.58
C ALA A 37 -6.59 -7.97 -1.66
N LYS A 38 -6.61 -8.34 -2.95
CA LYS A 38 -6.70 -7.40 -4.07
C LYS A 38 -7.99 -6.56 -4.00
N PHE A 39 -9.11 -7.19 -3.65
CA PHE A 39 -10.37 -6.50 -3.41
C PHE A 39 -10.29 -5.53 -2.23
N LEU A 40 -9.68 -5.96 -1.11
CA LEU A 40 -9.48 -5.10 0.06
C LEU A 40 -8.60 -3.88 -0.26
N TYR A 41 -7.50 -4.07 -1.01
CA TYR A 41 -6.63 -2.99 -1.47
C TYR A 41 -7.39 -1.96 -2.31
N MET A 42 -8.29 -2.43 -3.18
CA MET A 42 -9.14 -1.58 -3.99
C MET A 42 -10.12 -0.73 -3.14
N LEU A 43 -10.74 -1.31 -2.10
CA LEU A 43 -11.60 -0.56 -1.17
C LEU A 43 -10.83 0.50 -0.39
N ILE A 44 -9.62 0.16 0.09
CA ILE A 44 -8.78 1.10 0.83
C ILE A 44 -8.35 2.27 -0.09
N ASN A 45 -7.99 2.00 -1.35
CA ASN A 45 -7.66 3.05 -2.31
C ASN A 45 -8.85 3.94 -2.67
N ASP A 46 -10.06 3.40 -2.70
CA ASP A 46 -11.25 4.21 -2.89
C ASP A 46 -11.46 5.19 -1.73
N ARG A 47 -11.32 4.71 -0.50
CA ARG A 47 -11.30 5.57 0.70
C ARG A 47 -10.15 6.57 0.69
N LEU A 48 -8.98 6.22 0.15
CA LEU A 48 -7.86 7.14 0.00
C LEU A 48 -8.20 8.35 -0.86
N LYS A 49 -9.04 8.19 -1.90
CA LYS A 49 -9.50 9.33 -2.71
C LYS A 49 -10.29 10.33 -1.88
N LEU A 50 -11.11 9.84 -0.95
CA LEU A 50 -11.86 10.69 -0.01
C LEU A 50 -10.92 11.39 0.98
N SER A 51 -9.94 10.67 1.54
CA SER A 51 -8.89 11.27 2.38
C SER A 51 -8.13 12.37 1.62
N LEU A 52 -7.73 12.09 0.38
CA LEU A 52 -7.00 13.04 -0.47
C LEU A 52 -7.83 14.28 -0.80
N GLN A 53 -9.11 14.13 -1.09
CA GLN A 53 -10.01 15.26 -1.31
C GLN A 53 -10.12 16.12 -0.04
N THR A 54 -10.36 15.48 1.11
CA THR A 54 -10.45 16.16 2.40
C THR A 54 -9.15 16.85 2.79
N ALA A 55 -8.00 16.24 2.48
CA ALA A 55 -6.67 16.79 2.69
C ALA A 55 -6.44 18.07 1.87
N LYS A 56 -6.91 18.10 0.61
CA LYS A 56 -6.81 19.31 -0.23
C LYS A 56 -7.64 20.47 0.32
N ASP A 57 -8.80 20.17 0.89
CA ASP A 57 -9.75 21.18 1.37
C ASP A 57 -9.41 21.70 2.78
N THR A 58 -8.99 20.80 3.68
CA THR A 58 -8.83 21.10 5.12
C THR A 58 -7.45 20.79 5.70
N GLY A 59 -6.57 20.12 4.95
CA GLY A 59 -5.26 19.65 5.44
C GLY A 59 -5.31 18.43 6.37
N ASN A 60 -6.52 17.90 6.67
CA ASN A 60 -6.70 16.70 7.49
C ASN A 60 -6.33 15.43 6.71
N PHE A 61 -6.06 14.31 7.40
CA PHE A 61 -5.64 13.03 6.79
C PHE A 61 -4.25 13.03 6.14
N VAL A 62 -3.43 14.04 6.47
CA VAL A 62 -2.00 14.09 6.16
C VAL A 62 -1.24 13.94 7.46
N ASP A 63 -0.20 13.11 7.46
CA ASP A 63 0.66 12.94 8.62
C ASP A 63 1.74 14.06 8.70
N LYS A 64 2.73 13.88 9.58
CA LYS A 64 3.81 14.86 9.77
C LYS A 64 4.84 14.85 8.63
N HIS A 65 4.90 13.76 7.86
CA HIS A 65 5.83 13.57 6.75
C HIS A 65 5.25 14.02 5.41
N GLY A 66 3.95 14.33 5.38
CA GLY A 66 3.22 14.70 4.17
C GLY A 66 2.52 13.51 3.52
N ASP A 67 2.51 12.35 4.17
CA ASP A 67 1.89 11.13 3.69
C ASP A 67 0.40 11.11 4.02
N VAL A 68 -0.40 10.79 3.00
CA VAL A 68 -1.86 10.71 3.14
C VAL A 68 -2.23 9.36 3.72
N TYR A 69 -3.02 9.36 4.78
CA TYR A 69 -3.52 8.14 5.42
C TYR A 69 -5.03 7.99 5.31
N VAL A 70 -5.49 6.77 5.53
CA VAL A 70 -6.91 6.41 5.61
C VAL A 70 -7.22 5.86 6.99
N ILE A 71 -8.34 6.30 7.54
CA ILE A 71 -8.95 5.67 8.71
C ILE A 71 -10.00 4.70 8.19
N TYR A 72 -9.73 3.40 8.29
CA TYR A 72 -10.68 2.35 7.91
C TYR A 72 -10.63 1.20 8.91
N PRO A 73 -11.42 1.29 10.00
CA PRO A 73 -11.38 0.33 11.09
C PRO A 73 -11.87 -1.04 10.64
N ASN A 74 -11.39 -2.09 11.30
CA ASN A 74 -11.75 -3.48 10.96
C ASN A 74 -13.25 -3.76 11.02
N ASN A 75 -14.00 -3.01 11.84
CA ASN A 75 -15.46 -3.14 11.94
C ASN A 75 -16.16 -2.65 10.67
N GLU A 76 -15.75 -1.50 10.12
CA GLU A 76 -16.32 -0.96 8.89
C GLU A 76 -15.93 -1.83 7.70
N LEU A 77 -14.66 -2.24 7.61
CA LEU A 77 -14.22 -3.21 6.60
C LEU A 77 -15.03 -4.52 6.66
N SER A 78 -15.29 -5.02 7.85
CA SER A 78 -16.11 -6.22 8.06
C SER A 78 -17.54 -6.03 7.59
N GLN A 79 -18.13 -4.85 7.80
CA GLN A 79 -19.47 -4.50 7.32
C GLN A 79 -19.51 -4.40 5.80
N ASP A 80 -18.54 -3.71 5.19
CA ASP A 80 -18.50 -3.45 3.75
C ASP A 80 -18.21 -4.73 2.94
N THR A 81 -17.39 -5.65 3.47
CA THR A 81 -17.07 -6.90 2.75
C THR A 81 -17.89 -8.12 3.22
N GLY A 82 -18.61 -8.01 4.34
CA GLY A 82 -19.26 -9.15 4.99
C GLY A 82 -18.32 -10.19 5.59
N TYR A 83 -17.02 -9.89 5.72
CA TYR A 83 -16.03 -10.85 6.26
C TYR A 83 -15.86 -10.68 7.77
N GLY A 84 -15.60 -11.79 8.48
CA GLY A 84 -15.24 -11.74 9.89
C GLY A 84 -13.93 -10.96 10.13
N LYS A 85 -13.80 -10.34 11.31
CA LYS A 85 -12.64 -9.50 11.67
C LYS A 85 -11.31 -10.23 11.51
N ASP A 86 -11.25 -11.52 11.85
CA ASP A 86 -10.03 -12.34 11.71
C ASP A 86 -9.60 -12.47 10.25
N LYS A 87 -10.55 -12.59 9.32
CA LYS A 87 -10.25 -12.61 7.88
C LYS A 87 -9.71 -11.25 7.44
N ILE A 88 -10.33 -10.15 7.85
CA ILE A 88 -9.82 -8.79 7.55
C ILE A 88 -8.39 -8.61 8.05
N ILE A 89 -8.08 -9.04 9.28
CA ILE A 89 -6.72 -8.94 9.85
C ILE A 89 -5.74 -9.77 9.02
N LYS A 90 -6.10 -10.99 8.60
CA LYS A 90 -5.25 -11.83 7.73
C LYS A 90 -5.00 -11.17 6.37
N LEU A 91 -6.05 -10.63 5.74
CA LEU A 91 -5.93 -9.95 4.44
C LEU A 91 -5.06 -8.68 4.54
N LYS A 92 -5.20 -7.89 5.60
CA LYS A 92 -4.31 -6.74 5.86
C LYS A 92 -2.84 -7.17 6.00
N LYS A 93 -2.58 -8.22 6.78
CA LYS A 93 -1.22 -8.78 6.93
C LYS A 93 -0.65 -9.28 5.59
N GLU A 94 -1.49 -9.83 4.73
CA GLU A 94 -1.08 -10.23 3.38
C GLU A 94 -0.71 -9.01 2.52
N LEU A 95 -1.52 -7.94 2.53
CA LEU A 95 -1.18 -6.70 1.83
C LEU A 95 0.13 -6.07 2.35
N ILE A 96 0.35 -6.09 3.66
CA ILE A 96 1.61 -5.65 4.28
C ILE A 96 2.79 -6.50 3.79
N LYS A 97 2.64 -7.82 3.73
CA LYS A 97 3.68 -8.74 3.22
C LYS A 97 4.11 -8.37 1.79
N TYR A 98 3.16 -7.99 0.92
CA TYR A 98 3.46 -7.58 -0.46
C TYR A 98 3.85 -6.11 -0.61
N ASN A 99 4.12 -5.39 0.49
CA ASN A 99 4.44 -3.96 0.51
C ASN A 99 3.37 -3.08 -0.17
N LEU A 100 2.09 -3.47 -0.08
CA LEU A 100 0.96 -2.72 -0.64
C LEU A 100 0.24 -1.86 0.41
N LEU A 101 0.50 -2.08 1.69
CA LEU A 101 -0.15 -1.40 2.80
C LEU A 101 0.81 -1.30 3.98
N ASP A 102 0.87 -0.14 4.64
CA ASP A 102 1.41 0.00 5.99
C ASP A 102 0.29 0.34 6.97
N GLU A 103 0.49 -0.04 8.23
CA GLU A 103 -0.46 0.22 9.32
C GLU A 103 0.29 0.79 10.53
N GLU A 104 -0.08 2.01 10.92
CA GLU A 104 0.47 2.70 12.09
C GLU A 104 -0.55 2.69 13.23
N ARG A 105 -0.12 2.23 14.41
CA ARG A 105 -0.94 2.24 15.62
C ARG A 105 -0.86 3.59 16.32
N GLN A 106 -2.01 4.23 16.50
CA GLN A 106 -2.10 5.57 17.09
C GLN A 106 -2.18 5.60 18.64
N GLY A 107 -2.25 4.44 19.30
CA GLY A 107 -2.39 4.33 20.76
C GLY A 107 -3.81 4.01 21.22
N MET A 108 -4.11 4.21 22.51
CA MET A 108 -5.37 3.75 23.11
C MET A 108 -6.57 4.52 22.56
N LYS A 109 -7.60 3.77 22.14
CA LYS A 109 -8.91 4.21 21.59
C LYS A 109 -8.92 4.88 20.21
N GLN A 110 -7.77 5.17 19.60
CA GLN A 110 -7.74 5.71 18.24
C GLN A 110 -7.67 4.59 17.20
N PRO A 111 -8.39 4.71 16.08
CA PRO A 111 -8.25 3.75 14.98
C PRO A 111 -6.84 3.85 14.38
N ASN A 112 -6.35 2.74 13.83
CA ASN A 112 -5.06 2.73 13.17
C ASN A 112 -5.11 3.54 11.88
N ARG A 113 -3.98 4.17 11.54
CA ARG A 113 -3.78 4.80 10.24
C ARG A 113 -3.30 3.76 9.24
N LEU A 114 -3.95 3.73 8.10
CA LEU A 114 -3.59 2.88 6.98
C LEU A 114 -2.94 3.74 5.90
N TYR A 115 -1.77 3.32 5.42
CA TYR A 115 -1.03 4.00 4.36
C TYR A 115 -0.97 3.05 3.15
N PRO A 116 -1.84 3.25 2.14
CA PRO A 116 -1.79 2.45 0.91
C PRO A 116 -0.54 2.80 0.13
N LYS A 117 0.21 1.78 -0.30
CA LYS A 117 1.44 1.95 -1.08
C LYS A 117 1.19 1.80 -2.57
N ASN A 118 2.09 2.36 -3.35
CA ASN A 118 2.11 2.21 -4.80
C ASN A 118 2.46 0.77 -5.18
N VAL A 119 1.85 0.31 -6.27
CA VAL A 119 2.20 -0.97 -6.90
C VAL A 119 3.54 -0.86 -7.62
N ILE A 120 4.25 -1.98 -7.74
CA ILE A 120 5.49 -2.06 -8.50
C ILE A 120 5.19 -1.82 -9.98
N SER A 121 6.03 -0.99 -10.61
CA SER A 121 5.94 -0.68 -12.03
C SER A 121 7.10 -1.25 -12.85
N ASP A 122 8.17 -1.73 -12.20
CA ASP A 122 9.33 -2.30 -12.90
C ASP A 122 8.96 -3.62 -13.60
N PRO A 123 9.04 -3.69 -14.95
CA PRO A 123 8.70 -4.88 -15.71
C PRO A 123 9.55 -6.12 -15.35
N ASN A 124 10.79 -5.93 -14.89
CA ASN A 124 11.67 -7.04 -14.52
C ASN A 124 11.17 -7.69 -13.22
N LEU A 125 10.89 -6.87 -12.19
CA LEU A 125 10.34 -7.36 -10.93
C LEU A 125 8.97 -8.02 -11.11
N LEU A 126 8.11 -7.44 -11.96
CA LEU A 126 6.78 -7.98 -12.24
C LEU A 126 6.78 -9.35 -12.93
N LYS A 127 7.92 -9.77 -13.53
CA LYS A 127 8.12 -11.10 -14.13
C LYS A 127 8.75 -12.12 -13.19
N MET A 128 9.20 -11.70 -12.01
CA MET A 128 9.73 -12.59 -10.98
C MET A 128 8.61 -13.07 -10.04
N SER A 129 8.87 -14.13 -9.29
CA SER A 129 8.00 -14.50 -8.17
C SER A 129 8.26 -13.53 -7.01
N PHE A 130 7.26 -13.33 -6.13
CA PHE A 130 7.44 -12.48 -4.95
C PHE A 130 8.58 -12.97 -4.04
N GLU A 131 8.74 -14.30 -3.91
CA GLU A 131 9.75 -14.88 -3.03
C GLU A 131 11.18 -14.74 -3.55
N ASP A 132 11.36 -14.67 -4.87
CA ASP A 132 12.68 -14.55 -5.51
C ASP A 132 13.06 -13.09 -5.79
N ALA A 133 12.08 -12.18 -5.77
CA ALA A 133 12.30 -10.78 -6.10
C ALA A 133 13.05 -10.06 -4.96
N PRO A 134 14.07 -9.25 -5.29
CA PRO A 134 14.68 -8.37 -4.29
C PRO A 134 13.63 -7.38 -3.75
N ASN A 135 13.79 -6.94 -2.50
CA ASN A 135 12.87 -5.95 -1.91
C ASN A 135 12.87 -4.69 -2.79
N PRO A 136 11.75 -4.35 -3.45
CA PRO A 136 11.70 -3.25 -4.42
C PRO A 136 12.09 -1.91 -3.81
N TRP A 137 11.87 -1.73 -2.51
CA TRP A 137 12.07 -0.46 -1.81
C TRP A 137 13.47 -0.32 -1.20
N GLU A 138 14.22 -1.41 -1.03
CA GLU A 138 15.64 -1.35 -0.62
C GLU A 138 16.55 -0.93 -1.78
N ILE A 139 16.17 -1.25 -3.02
CA ILE A 139 16.95 -0.88 -4.23
C ILE A 139 17.04 0.64 -4.40
N TYR A 140 15.98 1.38 -4.03
CA TYR A 140 15.98 2.84 -4.07
C TYR A 140 16.79 3.49 -2.93
N GLU A 141 17.01 2.80 -1.81
CA GLU A 141 17.87 3.32 -0.73
C GLU A 141 19.36 3.22 -1.08
N VAL A 142 19.76 2.18 -1.82
CA VAL A 142 21.16 2.00 -2.26
C VAL A 142 21.57 3.08 -3.28
N GLY A 143 20.65 3.53 -4.13
CA GLY A 143 20.89 4.58 -5.12
C GLY A 143 21.22 5.98 -4.55
N ASN A 144 20.96 6.22 -3.26
CA ASN A 144 21.29 7.48 -2.59
C ASN A 144 22.62 7.44 -1.81
N THR A 145 23.35 6.32 -1.84
CA THR A 145 24.61 6.15 -1.09
C THR A 145 25.88 6.38 -1.91
N GLU A 146 25.78 6.64 -3.21
CA GLU A 146 26.97 6.83 -4.08
C GLU A 146 27.52 8.27 -4.15
N PHE A 147 27.00 9.22 -3.36
CA PHE A 147 27.61 10.54 -3.19
C PHE A 147 28.20 10.74 -1.79
N LYS A 148 29.31 10.05 -1.51
CA LYS A 148 30.48 10.55 -0.76
C LYS A 148 31.50 9.43 -0.55
N ASN A 149 32.23 9.13 -1.62
CA ASN A 149 33.57 8.55 -1.49
C ASN A 149 34.57 9.54 -2.10
N SER A 150 35.29 10.25 -1.22
CA SER A 150 36.63 10.77 -1.51
C SER A 150 37.43 10.81 -0.21
N GLU A 151 38.14 9.71 0.02
CA GLU A 151 39.52 9.57 0.50
C GLU A 151 40.00 10.24 1.82
N ILE A 152 40.29 9.31 2.74
CA ILE A 152 41.00 9.23 4.04
C ILE A 152 42.32 10.06 4.15
N PRO A 153 42.81 10.40 5.37
CA PRO A 153 43.76 9.49 6.01
C PRO A 153 43.68 9.36 7.55
N THR A 154 44.18 8.21 8.00
CA THR A 154 44.44 7.74 9.37
C THR A 154 45.05 8.75 10.35
N SER A 155 44.57 8.75 11.60
CA SER A 155 45.45 8.95 12.75
C SER A 155 44.95 8.19 14.00
N ARG A 156 45.90 7.53 14.66
CA ARG A 156 45.77 6.74 15.88
C ARG A 156 45.31 7.63 17.06
N SER A 157 44.44 7.13 17.96
CA SER A 157 44.85 6.71 19.32
C SER A 157 43.70 6.56 20.36
N ARG A 158 43.80 5.43 21.10
CA ARG A 158 43.50 5.13 22.52
C ARG A 158 42.06 5.04 23.08
N LYS A 159 41.81 3.84 23.65
CA LYS A 159 40.79 3.42 24.63
C LYS A 159 40.79 4.28 25.92
N CYS A 160 39.63 4.32 26.60
CA CYS A 160 39.40 4.08 28.05
C CYS A 160 37.87 4.19 28.34
N ARG A 161 37.17 3.10 28.70
CA ARG A 161 36.92 2.48 30.02
C ARG A 161 35.90 3.22 30.91
N THR A 162 34.89 2.44 31.29
CA THR A 162 33.76 2.67 32.19
C THR A 162 34.12 3.20 33.58
N LYS A 163 33.17 3.94 34.17
CA LYS A 163 32.87 3.94 35.60
C LYS A 163 31.42 3.53 35.78
#